data_AF-A0ABD5B003-F1
#
_entry.id   AF-A0ABD5B003-F1
#
_cell.length_a   1.000
_cell.length_b   1.000
_cell.length_c   1.000
_cell.angle_alpha   90.00
_cell.angle_beta   90.00
_cell.angle_gamma   90.00
#
_symmetry.space_group_name_H-M   'P 1'
#
loop_
_entity.id
_entity.type
_entity.pdbx_description
1 polymer ?
#
loop_
_entity_poly.entity_id
_entity_poly.type
_entity_poly.pdbx_seq_one_letter_code
_entity_poly.pdbx_strand_id
1 'polypeptide(L)'
;YANVLGIPTLKTGVFGGIIIGALAAWCYNKFYNITLPSYLGFFAGKRFVPIMMATTSFILAFPMAIIWPTIQNGLNAFSEGLLDSNTGLAVFLFGFIKRLLIPFGLHHIFHAPFWFEFGSWKNAAGEIIRGDQRIF
;
A
#
# COMPACT_ATOMS: atom_id res chain seq x y z
N TYR A 1 6.19 -12.58 3.02
CA TYR A 1 6.18 -11.79 4.28
C TYR A 1 7.36 -10.83 4.29
N ALA A 2 7.20 -9.63 4.86
CA ALA A 2 8.27 -8.66 5.14
C ALA A 2 8.37 -8.42 6.64
N ASN A 3 9.54 -7.98 7.08
CA ASN A 3 9.68 -7.42 8.41
C ASN A 3 9.30 -5.93 8.36
N VAL A 4 8.25 -5.53 9.08
CA VAL A 4 7.82 -4.13 9.18
C VAL A 4 7.83 -3.77 10.67
N LEU A 5 8.65 -2.78 11.05
CA LEU A 5 8.84 -2.37 12.45
C LEU A 5 9.19 -3.55 13.40
N GLY A 6 9.90 -4.56 12.90
CA GLY A 6 10.29 -5.74 13.69
C GLY A 6 9.24 -6.85 13.76
N ILE A 7 8.10 -6.70 13.07
CA ILE A 7 7.01 -7.68 13.07
C ILE A 7 6.89 -8.33 11.68
N PRO A 8 6.92 -9.68 11.57
CA PRO A 8 6.61 -10.39 10.35
C PRO A 8 5.19 -10.08 9.87
N THR A 9 5.09 -9.42 8.71
CA THR A 9 3.84 -8.87 8.18
C THR A 9 3.66 -9.26 6.72
N LEU A 10 2.42 -9.28 6.24
CA LEU A 10 2.12 -9.42 4.81
C LEU A 10 2.72 -8.24 4.03
N LYS A 11 3.37 -8.54 2.89
CA LYS A 11 3.94 -7.51 2.01
C LYS A 11 2.80 -6.85 1.23
N THR A 12 2.18 -5.82 1.80
CA THR A 12 1.14 -5.02 1.15
C THR A 12 1.66 -3.80 0.41
N GLY A 13 2.91 -3.42 0.69
CA GLY A 13 3.57 -2.40 -0.09
C GLY A 13 2.95 -1.02 -0.02
N VAL A 14 3.13 -0.24 -1.09
CA VAL A 14 2.52 1.10 -1.26
C VAL A 14 1.00 1.05 -1.13
N PHE A 15 0.35 -0.01 -1.63
CA PHE A 15 -1.11 -0.17 -1.57
C PHE A 15 -1.63 -0.27 -0.14
N GLY A 16 -0.94 -1.01 0.73
CA GLY A 16 -1.30 -1.08 2.15
C GLY A 16 -1.26 0.30 2.82
N GLY A 17 -0.27 1.13 2.46
CA GLY A 17 -0.19 2.52 2.91
C GLY A 17 -1.36 3.37 2.43
N ILE A 18 -1.76 3.25 1.17
CA ILE A 18 -2.93 3.97 0.61
C ILE A 18 -4.21 3.58 1.36
N ILE A 19 -4.42 2.29 1.58
CA ILE A 19 -5.63 1.77 2.27
C ILE A 19 -5.68 2.30 3.71
N ILE A 20 -4.58 2.20 4.47
CA ILE A 20 -4.52 2.69 5.85
C ILE A 20 -4.64 4.22 5.90
N GLY A 21 -4.06 4.95 4.95
CA GLY A 21 -4.21 6.40 4.85
C GLY A 21 -5.66 6.83 4.60
N ALA A 22 -6.37 6.15 3.70
CA ALA A 22 -7.78 6.39 3.44
C ALA A 22 -8.65 6.06 4.67
N LEU A 23 -8.37 4.94 5.35
CA LEU A 23 -9.05 4.56 6.59
C LEU A 23 -8.84 5.59 7.70
N ALA A 24 -7.61 6.10 7.84
CA ALA A 24 -7.28 7.14 8.82
C ALA A 24 -8.03 8.44 8.53
N ALA A 25 -8.08 8.88 7.27
CA ALA A 25 -8.86 10.05 6.86
C ALA A 25 -10.35 9.87 7.15
N TRP A 26 -10.92 8.70 6.85
CA TRP A 26 -12.30 8.37 7.14
C TRP A 26 -12.59 8.37 8.66
N CYS A 27 -11.74 7.72 9.46
CA CYS A 27 -11.88 7.70 10.91
C CYS A 27 -11.82 9.11 11.49
N TYR A 28 -10.87 9.93 11.05
CA TYR A 28 -10.77 11.32 11.52
C TYR A 28 -12.04 12.10 11.16
N ASN A 29 -12.45 12.11 9.90
CA ASN A 29 -13.64 12.86 9.45
C ASN A 29 -14.92 12.42 10.15
N LYS A 30 -15.05 11.14 10.51
CA LYS A 30 -16.22 10.59 11.20
C LYS A 30 -16.22 10.87 12.70
N PHE A 31 -15.07 10.77 13.37
CA PHE A 31 -14.99 10.68 14.83
C PHE A 31 -14.33 11.89 15.52
N TYR A 32 -13.77 12.86 14.79
CA TYR A 32 -13.03 13.97 15.39
C TYR A 32 -13.84 14.85 16.36
N ASN A 33 -15.17 14.90 16.20
CA ASN A 33 -16.07 15.69 17.04
C ASN A 33 -17.15 14.83 17.73
N ILE A 34 -16.84 13.56 18.01
CA ILE A 34 -17.78 12.68 18.71
C ILE A 34 -17.98 13.12 20.15
N THR A 35 -19.23 13.12 20.60
CA THR A 35 -19.60 13.31 22.00
C THR A 35 -19.85 11.94 22.65
N LEU A 36 -19.34 11.78 23.87
CA LEU A 36 -19.48 10.56 24.65
C LEU A 36 -20.18 10.89 25.98
N PRO A 37 -20.82 9.90 26.63
CA PRO A 37 -21.36 10.07 27.98
C PRO A 37 -20.30 10.57 28.96
N SER A 38 -20.70 11.23 30.05
CA SER A 38 -19.81 11.88 31.02
C SER A 38 -18.71 10.95 31.56
N TYR A 39 -19.01 9.66 31.78
CA TYR A 39 -18.06 8.67 32.25
C TYR A 39 -16.98 8.28 31.22
N LEU A 40 -17.22 8.49 29.92
CA LEU A 40 -16.24 8.31 28.83
C LEU A 40 -15.74 9.65 28.25
N GLY A 41 -16.06 10.78 28.89
CA GLY A 41 -15.75 12.11 28.38
C GLY A 41 -14.26 12.36 28.12
N PHE A 42 -13.37 11.64 28.80
CA PHE A 42 -11.92 11.70 28.58
C PHE A 42 -11.53 11.37 27.12
N PHE A 43 -12.24 10.43 26.49
CA PHE A 43 -11.97 9.98 25.13
C PHE A 43 -12.74 10.78 24.07
N ALA A 44 -13.58 11.74 24.46
CA ALA A 44 -14.41 12.48 23.51
C ALA A 44 -13.57 13.35 22.54
N GLY A 45 -14.18 13.68 21.40
CA GLY A 45 -13.55 14.45 20.34
C GLY A 45 -12.36 13.72 19.69
N LYS A 46 -11.29 14.45 19.40
CA LYS A 46 -10.14 13.95 18.62
C LYS A 46 -9.40 12.78 19.26
N ARG A 47 -9.51 12.60 20.58
CA ARG A 47 -8.88 11.49 21.32
C ARG A 47 -9.52 10.14 21.02
N PHE A 48 -10.75 10.13 20.51
CA PHE A 48 -11.43 8.91 20.10
C PHE A 48 -10.88 8.35 18.78
N VAL A 49 -10.32 9.21 17.92
CA VAL A 49 -9.90 8.83 16.57
C VAL A 49 -8.84 7.71 16.59
N PRO A 50 -7.76 7.77 17.39
CA PRO A 50 -6.79 6.67 17.47
C PRO A 50 -7.40 5.34 17.94
N ILE A 51 -8.40 5.36 18.83
CA ILE A 51 -9.07 4.15 19.33
C ILE A 51 -9.87 3.48 18.21
N MET A 52 -10.61 4.27 17.43
CA MET A 52 -11.31 3.77 16.26
C MET A 52 -10.36 3.31 15.18
N MET A 53 -9.23 3.99 15.00
CA MET A 53 -8.20 3.56 14.05
C MET A 53 -7.63 2.19 14.42
N ALA A 54 -7.30 1.95 15.70
CA ALA A 54 -6.82 0.65 16.16
C ALA A 54 -7.88 -0.44 15.95
N THR A 55 -9.13 -0.17 16.33
CA THR A 55 -10.24 -1.12 16.17
C THR A 55 -10.51 -1.45 14.70
N THR A 56 -10.59 -0.44 13.84
CA THR A 56 -10.93 -0.63 12.41
C THR A 56 -9.77 -1.24 11.63
N SER A 57 -8.51 -0.89 11.94
CA SER A 57 -7.35 -1.53 11.31
C SER A 57 -7.21 -3.00 11.71
N PHE A 58 -7.52 -3.36 12.95
CA PHE A 58 -7.60 -4.74 13.39
C PHE A 58 -8.67 -5.52 12.61
N ILE A 59 -9.88 -4.95 12.47
CA ILE A 59 -10.95 -5.57 11.67
C ILE A 59 -10.55 -5.71 10.19
N LEU A 60 -9.88 -4.70 9.63
CA LEU A 60 -9.39 -4.70 8.25
C LEU A 60 -8.30 -5.75 7.99
N ALA A 61 -7.52 -6.13 9.01
CA ALA A 61 -6.46 -7.12 8.88
C ALA A 61 -6.99 -8.50 8.45
N PHE A 62 -8.18 -8.90 8.91
CA PHE A 62 -8.79 -10.19 8.55
C PHE A 62 -9.07 -10.34 7.04
N PRO A 63 -9.86 -9.47 6.39
CA PRO A 63 -10.06 -9.56 4.95
C PRO A 63 -8.77 -9.33 4.18
N MET A 64 -7.86 -8.47 4.64
CA MET A 64 -6.55 -8.30 4.01
C MET A 64 -5.73 -9.59 4.02
N ALA A 65 -5.75 -10.37 5.10
CA ALA A 65 -5.03 -11.65 5.16
C ALA A 65 -5.50 -12.66 4.11
N ILE A 66 -6.79 -12.62 3.74
CA ILE A 66 -7.41 -13.58 2.80
C ILE A 66 -7.35 -13.07 1.36
N ILE A 67 -7.64 -11.78 1.15
CA ILE A 67 -7.81 -11.20 -0.20
C ILE A 67 -6.46 -10.75 -0.77
N TRP A 68 -5.58 -10.20 0.05
CA TRP A 68 -4.31 -9.64 -0.42
C TRP A 68 -3.41 -10.64 -1.14
N PRO A 69 -3.25 -11.91 -0.68
CA PRO A 69 -2.45 -12.89 -1.40
C PRO A 69 -2.89 -13.09 -2.86
N THR A 70 -4.20 -13.09 -3.12
CA THR A 70 -4.74 -13.21 -4.49
C THR A 70 -4.40 -12.00 -5.35
N ILE A 71 -4.58 -10.79 -4.80
CA ILE A 71 -4.19 -9.53 -5.47
C ILE A 71 -2.69 -9.55 -5.76
N GLN A 72 -1.89 -9.98 -4.78
CA GLN A 72 -0.45 -10.04 -4.88
C GLN A 72 0.01 -10.98 -5.99
N ASN A 73 -0.61 -12.15 -6.11
CA ASN A 73 -0.31 -13.11 -7.16
C ASN A 73 -0.69 -12.55 -8.55
N GLY A 74 -1.82 -11.86 -8.66
CA GLY A 74 -2.21 -11.16 -9.88
C GLY A 74 -1.20 -10.08 -10.29
N LEU A 75 -0.72 -9.29 -9.33
CA LEU A 75 0.33 -8.29 -9.58
C LEU A 75 1.65 -8.92 -10.02
N ASN A 76 2.02 -10.07 -9.44
CA ASN A 76 3.22 -10.80 -9.85
C ASN A 76 3.10 -11.30 -11.28
N ALA A 77 2.00 -11.97 -11.62
CA ALA A 77 1.75 -12.47 -12.97
C ALA A 77 1.73 -11.33 -14.01
N PHE A 78 1.14 -10.18 -13.65
CA PHE A 78 1.19 -8.99 -14.50
C PHE A 78 2.60 -8.44 -14.68
N SER A 79 3.38 -8.41 -13.59
CA SER A 79 4.79 -7.95 -13.63
C SER A 79 5.65 -8.87 -14.48
N GLU A 80 5.52 -10.19 -14.31
CA GLU A 80 6.22 -11.21 -15.11
C GLU A 80 5.80 -11.13 -16.58
N GLY A 81 4.51 -11.03 -16.87
CA GLY A 81 4.01 -10.87 -18.24
C GLY A 81 4.50 -9.58 -18.93
N LEU A 82 4.67 -8.48 -18.20
CA LEU A 82 5.30 -7.26 -18.72
C LEU A 82 6.78 -7.46 -19.06
N LEU A 83 7.51 -8.19 -18.21
CA LEU A 83 8.92 -8.49 -18.41
C LEU A 83 9.16 -9.47 -19.57
N ASP A 84 8.27 -10.45 -19.75
CA ASP A 84 8.33 -11.44 -20.83
C ASP A 84 7.79 -10.91 -22.17
N SER A 85 7.04 -9.80 -22.16
CA SER A 85 6.56 -9.13 -23.37
C SER A 85 7.67 -8.35 -24.09
N ASN A 86 7.36 -7.79 -25.28
CA ASN A 86 8.27 -6.90 -26.00
C ASN A 86 8.67 -5.72 -25.09
N THR A 87 9.85 -5.82 -24.48
CA THR A 87 10.37 -4.90 -23.47
C THR A 87 10.40 -3.46 -24.00
N GLY A 88 10.64 -3.27 -25.31
CA GLY A 88 10.61 -1.96 -25.94
C GLY A 88 9.24 -1.29 -25.92
N LEU A 89 8.18 -2.05 -26.19
CA LEU A 89 6.80 -1.54 -26.16
C LEU A 89 6.33 -1.28 -24.72
N ALA A 90 6.67 -2.16 -23.78
CA ALA A 90 6.34 -1.96 -22.36
C ALA A 90 7.00 -0.70 -21.78
N VAL A 91 8.30 -0.50 -22.04
CA VAL A 91 9.05 0.70 -21.60
C VAL A 91 8.50 1.96 -22.29
N PHE A 92 8.16 1.88 -23.58
CA PHE A 92 7.52 3.00 -24.28
C PHE A 92 6.19 3.40 -23.65
N LEU A 93 5.28 2.43 -23.44
CA LEU A 93 3.97 2.71 -22.83
C LEU A 93 4.12 3.25 -21.41
N PHE A 94 5.01 2.68 -20.60
CA PHE A 94 5.31 3.20 -19.26
C PHE A 94 5.75 4.67 -19.32
N GLY A 95 6.74 5.00 -20.16
CA GLY A 95 7.24 6.36 -20.30
C GLY A 95 6.22 7.34 -20.87
N PHE A 96 5.42 6.88 -21.85
CA PHE A 96 4.35 7.65 -22.48
C PHE A 96 3.26 8.02 -21.47
N ILE A 97 2.70 7.02 -20.77
CA ILE A 97 1.68 7.22 -19.74
C ILE A 97 2.24 8.10 -18.62
N LYS A 98 3.43 7.78 -18.11
CA LYS A 98 4.09 8.59 -17.06
C LYS A 98 4.17 10.07 -17.46
N ARG A 99 4.56 10.39 -18.70
CA ARG A 99 4.66 11.77 -19.21
C ARG A 99 3.30 12.45 -19.36
N LEU A 100 2.27 11.74 -19.81
CA LEU A 100 0.90 12.27 -19.87
C LEU A 100 0.33 12.62 -18.49
N LEU A 101 0.76 11.92 -17.43
CA LEU A 101 0.30 12.16 -16.06
C LEU A 101 1.09 13.27 -15.32
N ILE A 102 2.14 13.82 -15.92
CA ILE A 102 2.91 14.95 -15.35
C ILE A 102 2.04 16.19 -15.08
N PRO A 103 1.25 16.72 -16.05
CA PRO A 103 0.45 17.93 -15.83
C PRO A 103 -0.60 17.78 -14.71
N PHE A 104 -1.01 16.54 -14.41
CA PHE A 104 -1.97 16.25 -13.34
C PHE A 104 -1.30 15.94 -11.99
N GLY A 105 0.03 15.89 -11.93
CA GLY A 105 0.78 15.45 -10.75
C GLY A 105 0.63 13.95 -10.42
N LEU A 106 -0.21 13.22 -11.15
CA LEU A 106 -0.54 11.82 -10.89
C LEU A 106 0.59 10.84 -11.27
N HIS A 107 1.63 11.33 -11.95
CA HIS A 107 2.80 10.53 -12.31
C HIS A 107 3.50 9.93 -11.06
N HIS A 108 3.40 10.59 -9.90
CA HIS A 108 3.90 10.06 -8.63
C HIS A 108 3.18 8.80 -8.16
N ILE A 109 1.86 8.72 -8.40
CA ILE A 109 1.06 7.54 -8.08
C ILE A 109 1.35 6.43 -9.09
N PHE A 110 1.50 6.80 -10.36
CA PHE A 110 1.71 5.85 -11.45
C PHE A 110 3.02 5.07 -11.32
N HIS A 111 4.16 5.73 -11.06
CA HIS A 111 5.45 5.04 -11.02
C HIS A 111 5.78 4.35 -9.68
N ALA A 112 5.03 4.59 -8.61
CA ALA A 112 5.33 4.05 -7.28
C ALA A 112 5.19 2.51 -7.21
N PRO A 113 4.14 1.87 -7.76
CA PRO A 113 4.07 0.41 -7.82
C PRO A 113 5.23 -0.21 -8.60
N PHE A 114 5.68 0.43 -9.69
CA PHE A 114 6.80 -0.08 -10.50
C PHE A 114 8.12 -0.06 -9.71
N TRP A 115 8.37 1.02 -8.97
CA TRP A 115 9.60 1.18 -8.20
C TRP A 115 9.66 0.40 -6.90
N PHE A 116 8.52 0.08 -6.29
CA PHE A 116 8.47 -0.53 -4.95
C PHE A 116 7.86 -1.93 -4.90
N GLU A 117 7.01 -2.31 -5.86
CA GLU A 117 6.22 -3.54 -5.79
C GLU A 117 6.41 -4.47 -6.98
N PHE A 118 6.60 -3.94 -8.18
CA PHE A 118 6.74 -4.75 -9.39
C PHE A 118 8.17 -5.30 -9.47
N GLY A 119 8.29 -6.42 -10.18
CA GLY A 119 9.54 -7.17 -10.28
C GLY A 119 9.91 -7.86 -8.96
N SER A 120 10.76 -8.88 -9.08
CA SER A 120 11.25 -9.67 -7.96
C SER A 120 12.71 -10.02 -8.19
N TRP A 121 13.57 -9.63 -7.26
CA TRP A 121 15.01 -9.85 -7.32
C TRP A 121 15.49 -10.61 -6.10
N LYS A 122 16.59 -11.34 -6.27
CA LYS A 122 17.22 -12.07 -5.18
C LYS A 122 18.54 -11.38 -4.84
N ASN A 123 18.71 -10.97 -3.59
CA ASN A 123 19.99 -10.39 -3.13
C ASN A 123 21.05 -11.48 -2.88
N ALA A 124 22.29 -11.07 -2.59
CA ALA A 124 23.39 -12.00 -2.30
C ALA A 124 23.13 -12.90 -1.07
N ALA A 125 22.28 -12.46 -0.14
CA ALA A 125 21.84 -13.23 1.04
C ALA A 125 20.69 -14.23 0.73
N GLY A 126 20.17 -14.21 -0.51
CA GLY A 126 19.10 -15.11 -0.96
C GLY A 126 17.68 -14.62 -0.68
N GLU A 127 17.51 -13.40 -0.16
CA GLU A 127 16.23 -12.81 0.15
C GLU A 127 15.56 -12.22 -1.10
N ILE A 128 14.23 -12.35 -1.17
CA ILE A 128 13.43 -11.78 -2.26
C ILE A 128 13.08 -10.32 -1.95
N ILE A 129 13.61 -9.43 -2.78
CA ILE A 129 13.37 -7.99 -2.79
C ILE A 129 12.38 -7.67 -3.93
N ARG A 130 11.56 -6.63 -3.72
CA ARG A 130 10.59 -6.09 -4.67
C ARG A 130 10.83 -4.62 -4.93
N GLY A 131 10.35 -4.15 -6.08
CA GLY A 131 10.65 -2.85 -6.65
C GLY A 131 12.07 -2.68 -7.22
N ASP A 132 12.15 -2.02 -8.39
CA ASP A 132 13.39 -1.61 -9.05
C ASP A 132 14.24 -0.64 -8.20
N GLN A 133 13.67 0.00 -7.17
CA GLN A 133 14.42 0.94 -6.36
C GLN A 133 15.27 0.26 -5.28
N ARG A 134 14.91 -0.95 -4.87
CA ARG A 134 15.57 -1.65 -3.73
C ARG A 134 16.69 -2.59 -4.16
N ILE A 135 17.03 -2.62 -5.46
CA ILE A 135 18.08 -3.46 -6.02
C ILE A 135 19.46 -2.78 -6.05
N PHE A 136 19.51 -1.46 -5.86
CA PHE A 136 20.73 -0.67 -5.68
C PHE A 136 20.91 -0.32 -4.22
#